data_AF-W5N6V3-F1
#
_entry.id   AF-W5N6V3-F1
#
_cell.length_a   1.000
_cell.length_b   1.000
_cell.length_c   1.000
_cell.angle_alpha   90.00
_cell.angle_beta   90.00
_cell.angle_gamma   90.00
#
_symmetry.space_group_name_H-M   'P 1'
#
loop_
_entity.id
_entity.type
_entity.pdbx_description
1 polymer ?
#
loop_
_entity_poly.entity_id
_entity_poly.type
_entity_poly.pdbx_seq_one_letter_code
_entity_poly.pdbx_strand_id
1 'polypeptide(L)'
;MEKHQTLMIFLLILFVFLQLSQSYDQVPALVEESSQAPSFHAISLRNEAVEIQLNSASASESYLPTAEIPPRKTLQPSGWQTLAPPSTRRKLLQSSSSTPYSPLSVAFSGKICILFRAKKLVIKYKNHTFVDLTEKTFGPDATVDTKDSTCSKDKAILSLRYGDVEDLKGLVIRLQMSNTLYESAGQNWFSLDTVHLHYNWTLDATFNATEVYAPATYSYHCQHVSSLQKYDTLLVPISNSDTSVHWHITFTDFQIQAFNVQSGEFASASDCTTFFTPAILMGLITSLILLLVLAYALHMVVHLKSIDRYEEHKTVYFPRSPETARTDKDSL
;
A
#
# COMPACT_ATOMS: atom_id res chain seq x y z
N MET A 1 10.46 43.10 -8.81
CA MET A 1 9.32 42.41 -8.15
C MET A 1 9.55 40.90 -8.05
N GLU A 2 10.02 40.22 -9.10
CA GLU A 2 10.26 38.75 -9.12
C GLU A 2 11.01 38.18 -7.91
N LYS A 3 12.05 38.87 -7.40
CA LYS A 3 12.88 38.40 -6.27
C LYS A 3 12.09 38.20 -4.96
N HIS A 4 11.00 38.94 -4.78
CA HIS A 4 10.08 38.75 -3.63
C HIS A 4 9.13 37.57 -3.86
N GLN A 5 8.76 37.32 -5.11
CA GLN A 5 7.82 36.27 -5.50
C GLN A 5 8.45 34.87 -5.42
N THR A 6 9.71 34.72 -5.85
CA THR A 6 10.49 33.48 -5.63
C THR A 6 10.76 33.20 -4.16
N LEU A 7 11.07 34.23 -3.35
CA LEU A 7 11.22 34.08 -1.90
C LEU A 7 9.90 33.64 -1.23
N MET A 8 8.77 34.23 -1.63
CA MET A 8 7.44 33.83 -1.15
C MET A 8 7.09 32.38 -1.52
N ILE A 9 7.40 31.94 -2.75
CA ILE A 9 7.18 30.56 -3.18
C ILE A 9 8.04 29.59 -2.36
N PHE A 10 9.30 29.91 -2.10
CA PHE A 10 10.18 29.09 -1.26
C PHE A 10 9.69 29.00 0.19
N LEU A 11 9.23 30.12 0.77
CA LEU A 11 8.61 30.15 2.10
C LEU A 11 7.29 29.37 2.18
N LEU A 12 6.46 29.42 1.14
CA LEU A 12 5.23 28.62 1.03
C LEU A 12 5.54 27.13 0.96
N ILE A 13 6.54 26.72 0.20
CA ILE A 13 6.99 25.33 0.10
C ILE A 13 7.51 24.84 1.47
N LEU A 14 8.36 25.62 2.14
CA LEU A 14 8.83 25.33 3.50
C LEU A 14 7.68 25.22 4.51
N PHE A 15 6.69 26.11 4.44
CA PHE A 15 5.52 26.06 5.33
C PHE A 15 4.68 24.80 5.11
N VAL A 16 4.43 24.43 3.85
CA VAL A 16 3.72 23.17 3.51
C VAL A 16 4.50 21.94 4.02
N PHE A 17 5.82 21.92 3.88
CA PHE A 17 6.65 20.85 4.46
C PHE A 17 6.56 20.79 5.99
N LEU A 18 6.54 21.94 6.68
CA LEU A 18 6.44 21.99 8.15
C LEU A 18 5.09 21.42 8.65
N GLN A 19 4.00 21.72 7.93
CA GLN A 19 2.67 21.17 8.21
C GLN A 19 2.60 19.65 7.98
N LEU A 20 3.29 19.14 6.95
CA LEU A 20 3.41 17.70 6.68
C LEU A 20 4.24 16.97 7.75
N SER A 21 5.30 17.58 8.30
CA SER A 21 6.05 16.98 9.40
C SER A 21 5.25 16.91 10.71
N GLN A 22 4.42 17.92 11.01
CA GLN A 22 3.61 17.92 12.24
C GLN A 22 2.54 16.81 12.27
N SER A 23 2.16 16.20 11.13
CA SER A 23 1.23 15.06 11.14
C SER A 23 1.89 13.73 11.51
N TYR A 24 3.22 13.66 11.60
CA TYR A 24 3.97 12.41 11.85
C TYR A 24 4.37 12.21 13.33
N ASP A 25 4.30 13.26 14.16
CA ASP A 25 4.87 13.29 15.53
C ASP A 25 3.90 12.82 16.64
N GLN A 26 2.89 12.00 16.31
CA GLN A 26 1.96 11.40 17.29
C GLN A 26 1.89 9.88 17.19
N VAL A 27 3.03 9.22 17.43
CA VAL A 27 3.09 7.84 17.91
C VAL A 27 3.84 7.83 19.24
N PRO A 28 3.21 7.51 20.39
CA PRO A 28 3.92 7.45 21.66
C PRO A 28 4.97 6.35 21.65
N ALA A 29 6.24 6.73 21.77
CA ALA A 29 7.31 5.78 22.04
C ALA A 29 7.13 5.19 23.45
N LEU A 30 6.94 3.88 23.53
CA LEU A 30 7.08 3.13 24.78
C LEU A 30 7.86 1.84 24.51
N VAL A 31 8.86 1.58 25.36
CA VAL A 31 9.84 0.48 25.31
C VAL A 31 10.92 0.61 24.23
N GLU A 32 11.95 1.37 24.58
CA GLU A 32 13.33 1.09 24.16
C GLU A 32 14.09 0.61 25.40
N GLU A 33 14.62 -0.62 25.37
CA GLU A 33 15.90 -1.05 25.97
C GLU A 33 16.09 -2.58 25.84
N SER A 34 16.88 -3.02 24.86
CA SER A 34 17.83 -4.14 24.99
C SER A 34 18.55 -4.37 23.65
N SER A 35 19.80 -3.94 23.58
CA SER A 35 20.64 -3.98 22.38
C SER A 35 21.30 -5.35 22.14
N GLN A 36 21.10 -5.96 20.97
CA GLN A 36 22.18 -6.69 20.27
C GLN A 36 21.84 -6.98 18.79
N ALA A 37 22.67 -6.48 17.87
CA ALA A 37 22.52 -6.70 16.43
C ALA A 37 23.44 -7.82 15.92
N PRO A 38 22.93 -8.78 15.13
CA PRO A 38 23.75 -9.69 14.32
C PRO A 38 24.01 -9.14 12.91
N SER A 39 25.12 -9.57 12.30
CA SER A 39 25.60 -9.12 11.00
C SER A 39 24.78 -9.66 9.81
N PHE A 40 24.44 -8.78 8.86
CA PHE A 40 23.91 -9.18 7.55
C PHE A 40 25.04 -9.69 6.64
N HIS A 41 25.01 -10.98 6.30
CA HIS A 41 25.75 -11.52 5.16
C HIS A 41 24.84 -11.61 3.94
N ALA A 42 25.16 -10.87 2.88
CA ALA A 42 24.44 -10.96 1.61
C ALA A 42 24.81 -12.26 0.87
N ILE A 43 23.83 -13.12 0.62
CA ILE A 43 23.98 -14.30 -0.23
C ILE A 43 23.42 -13.98 -1.61
N SER A 44 24.31 -13.97 -2.62
CA SER A 44 23.94 -13.86 -4.02
C SER A 44 23.42 -15.22 -4.52
N LEU A 45 22.21 -15.25 -5.09
CA LEU A 45 21.67 -16.44 -5.75
C LEU A 45 21.53 -16.21 -7.26
N ARG A 46 22.05 -17.20 -7.99
CA ARG A 46 22.21 -17.24 -9.44
C ARG A 46 20.94 -17.83 -10.07
N ASN A 47 20.34 -17.15 -11.03
CA ASN A 47 19.23 -17.71 -11.80
C ASN A 47 19.76 -18.71 -12.84
N GLU A 48 19.31 -19.96 -12.76
CA GLU A 48 19.35 -20.89 -13.90
C GLU A 48 17.91 -21.07 -14.40
N ALA A 49 17.68 -20.71 -15.66
CA ALA A 49 16.41 -20.91 -16.34
C ALA A 49 16.44 -22.28 -17.03
N VAL A 50 15.37 -23.07 -16.85
CA VAL A 50 15.18 -24.33 -17.57
C VAL A 50 14.12 -24.11 -18.64
N GLU A 51 14.51 -24.22 -19.91
CA GLU A 51 13.59 -24.27 -21.04
C GLU A 51 12.72 -25.53 -20.96
N ILE A 52 11.45 -25.42 -21.33
CA ILE A 52 10.65 -26.54 -21.81
C ILE A 52 10.20 -26.22 -23.23
N GLN A 53 10.58 -27.10 -24.14
CA GLN A 53 10.53 -26.95 -25.59
C GLN A 53 9.29 -27.68 -26.15
N LEU A 54 8.56 -27.06 -27.08
CA LEU A 54 7.49 -27.73 -27.83
C LEU A 54 7.44 -27.27 -29.29
N ASN A 55 8.10 -28.06 -30.16
CA ASN A 55 7.77 -28.18 -31.58
C ASN A 55 6.55 -29.14 -31.70
N SER A 56 5.66 -29.14 -32.69
CA SER A 56 5.40 -28.35 -33.92
C SER A 56 3.87 -28.53 -34.22
N ALA A 57 3.23 -28.17 -35.35
CA ALA A 57 3.65 -27.74 -36.69
C ALA A 57 2.58 -26.85 -37.36
N SER A 58 2.72 -26.60 -38.67
CA SER A 58 1.87 -25.75 -39.52
C SER A 58 0.80 -26.51 -40.32
N ALA A 59 -0.35 -25.89 -40.54
CA ALA A 59 -1.11 -26.00 -41.79
C ALA A 59 -1.93 -24.72 -42.03
N SER A 60 -1.91 -24.22 -43.27
CA SER A 60 -2.59 -23.00 -43.70
C SER A 60 -3.71 -23.32 -44.68
N GLU A 61 -4.88 -22.72 -44.52
CA GLU A 61 -5.83 -22.53 -45.63
C GLU A 61 -6.78 -21.35 -45.37
N SER A 62 -7.24 -20.70 -46.44
CA SER A 62 -7.77 -19.34 -46.40
C SER A 62 -9.00 -19.16 -47.30
N TYR A 63 -10.18 -18.87 -46.73
CA TYR A 63 -11.35 -18.41 -47.47
C TYR A 63 -12.25 -17.44 -46.67
N LEU A 64 -12.69 -16.39 -47.34
CA LEU A 64 -13.71 -15.37 -47.01
C LEU A 64 -14.20 -14.80 -48.37
N PRO A 65 -15.33 -14.08 -48.47
CA PRO A 65 -16.36 -13.79 -47.47
C PRO A 65 -17.81 -14.12 -47.94
N THR A 66 -18.78 -14.05 -47.02
CA THR A 66 -20.19 -13.77 -47.37
C THR A 66 -20.77 -12.81 -46.33
N ALA A 67 -21.51 -11.80 -46.77
CA ALA A 67 -22.12 -10.78 -45.92
C ALA A 67 -23.64 -10.97 -45.85
N GLU A 68 -24.25 -10.67 -44.69
CA GLU A 68 -25.64 -10.20 -44.61
C GLU A 68 -25.89 -9.38 -43.32
N ILE A 69 -27.02 -8.68 -43.27
CA ILE A 69 -27.21 -7.38 -42.59
C ILE A 69 -28.07 -7.51 -41.30
N PRO A 70 -27.83 -6.71 -40.24
CA PRO A 70 -28.47 -6.87 -38.93
C PRO A 70 -29.84 -6.15 -38.78
N PRO A 71 -30.71 -6.61 -37.86
CA PRO A 71 -31.96 -5.92 -37.52
C PRO A 71 -31.75 -4.78 -36.50
N ARG A 72 -32.41 -3.66 -36.82
CA ARG A 72 -32.48 -2.37 -36.09
C ARG A 72 -32.72 -2.50 -34.58
N LYS A 73 -32.06 -1.63 -33.80
CA LYS A 73 -32.63 -1.11 -32.54
C LYS A 73 -32.98 0.37 -32.71
N THR A 74 -34.14 0.74 -32.18
CA THR A 74 -34.84 2.01 -32.39
C THR A 74 -34.16 3.17 -31.67
N LEU A 75 -34.13 4.34 -32.30
CA LEU A 75 -33.54 5.57 -31.77
C LEU A 75 -34.66 6.61 -31.62
N GLN A 76 -34.91 7.06 -30.39
CA GLN A 76 -35.90 8.11 -30.02
C GLN A 76 -35.40 8.82 -28.73
N PRO A 77 -35.85 10.06 -28.45
CA PRO A 77 -34.89 11.13 -28.19
C PRO A 77 -34.75 11.61 -26.75
N SER A 78 -33.77 12.49 -26.57
CA SER A 78 -33.37 13.21 -25.37
C SER A 78 -34.50 13.92 -24.60
N GLY A 79 -34.57 13.66 -23.29
CA GLY A 79 -35.07 14.60 -22.27
C GLY A 79 -33.94 14.95 -21.31
N TRP A 80 -33.73 16.24 -21.02
CA TRP A 80 -32.67 16.72 -20.12
C TRP A 80 -33.22 17.03 -18.72
N GLN A 81 -32.29 17.22 -17.76
CA GLN A 81 -32.49 17.61 -16.34
C GLN A 81 -32.82 16.41 -15.41
N THR A 82 -32.18 16.20 -14.25
CA THR A 82 -31.26 17.05 -13.47
C THR A 82 -30.10 16.22 -12.90
N LEU A 83 -28.86 16.62 -13.18
CA LEU A 83 -27.66 15.96 -12.63
C LEU A 83 -27.27 16.58 -11.28
N ALA A 84 -27.44 15.82 -10.19
CA ALA A 84 -26.61 16.01 -9.01
C ALA A 84 -25.15 15.64 -9.36
N PRO A 85 -24.13 16.32 -8.81
CA PRO A 85 -22.74 16.02 -9.14
C PRO A 85 -22.39 14.59 -8.70
N PRO A 86 -21.95 13.70 -9.61
CA PRO A 86 -21.45 12.41 -9.19
C PRO A 86 -20.19 12.65 -8.37
N SER A 87 -20.16 12.14 -7.13
CA SER A 87 -18.92 12.09 -6.37
C SER A 87 -17.91 11.28 -7.17
N THR A 88 -16.86 11.93 -7.65
CA THR A 88 -15.81 11.28 -8.46
C THR A 88 -15.03 10.32 -7.58
N ARG A 89 -15.60 9.13 -7.37
CA ARG A 89 -14.98 8.00 -6.70
C ARG A 89 -13.80 7.60 -7.57
N ARG A 90 -12.62 8.14 -7.27
CA ARG A 90 -11.37 7.79 -7.94
C ARG A 90 -11.14 6.30 -7.70
N LYS A 91 -11.61 5.49 -8.64
CA LYS A 91 -11.37 4.06 -8.64
C LYS A 91 -9.90 3.90 -8.99
N LEU A 92 -9.06 3.76 -7.95
CA LEU A 92 -7.71 3.24 -8.10
C LEU A 92 -7.76 1.94 -8.91
N LEU A 93 -6.63 1.57 -9.51
CA LEU A 93 -6.51 0.41 -10.39
C LEU A 93 -6.69 -0.91 -9.63
N GLN A 94 -7.92 -1.19 -9.19
CA GLN A 94 -8.35 -2.48 -8.68
C GLN A 94 -8.26 -3.48 -9.83
N SER A 95 -7.18 -4.25 -9.86
CA SER A 95 -7.14 -5.43 -10.72
C SER A 95 -8.30 -6.34 -10.31
N SER A 96 -9.16 -6.68 -11.26
CA SER A 96 -10.17 -7.72 -11.05
C SER A 96 -9.47 -9.08 -11.11
N SER A 97 -8.76 -9.44 -10.04
CA SER A 97 -8.36 -10.82 -9.84
C SER A 97 -9.65 -11.65 -9.76
N SER A 98 -9.79 -12.61 -10.67
CA SER A 98 -10.90 -13.58 -10.60
C SER A 98 -10.63 -14.49 -9.40
N THR A 99 -11.11 -14.09 -8.22
CA THR A 99 -10.90 -14.81 -6.97
C THR A 99 -11.58 -16.18 -7.06
N PRO A 100 -10.87 -17.30 -6.87
CA PRO A 100 -11.45 -18.63 -7.04
C PRO A 100 -12.53 -18.98 -6.00
N TYR A 101 -12.53 -18.31 -4.84
CA TYR A 101 -13.44 -18.62 -3.73
C TYR A 101 -14.24 -17.41 -3.24
N SER A 102 -15.47 -17.68 -2.78
CA SER A 102 -16.29 -16.72 -2.03
C SER A 102 -15.69 -16.42 -0.65
N PRO A 103 -15.98 -15.26 -0.03
CA PRO A 103 -15.56 -14.99 1.34
C PRO A 103 -16.21 -15.98 2.32
N LEU A 104 -15.44 -16.45 3.29
CA LEU A 104 -15.98 -17.07 4.49
C LEU A 104 -16.74 -16.00 5.28
N SER A 105 -18.02 -16.26 5.56
CA SER A 105 -18.86 -15.36 6.34
C SER A 105 -19.24 -16.01 7.67
N VAL A 106 -19.15 -15.23 8.75
CA VAL A 106 -19.63 -15.61 10.07
C VAL A 106 -20.78 -14.68 10.44
N ALA A 107 -21.90 -15.27 10.84
CA ALA A 107 -23.05 -14.56 11.38
C ALA A 107 -23.20 -14.80 12.88
N PHE A 108 -23.37 -13.72 13.63
CA PHE A 108 -23.66 -13.76 15.06
C PHE A 108 -25.01 -13.09 15.30
N SER A 109 -25.90 -13.74 16.06
CA SER A 109 -27.28 -13.28 16.29
C SER A 109 -28.06 -12.89 15.01
N GLY A 110 -27.86 -13.65 13.92
CA GLY A 110 -28.55 -13.45 12.64
C GLY A 110 -28.01 -12.31 11.76
N LYS A 111 -26.88 -11.69 12.12
CA LYS A 111 -26.21 -10.67 11.28
C LYS A 111 -24.78 -11.12 10.97
N ILE A 112 -24.36 -10.97 9.71
CA ILE A 112 -22.95 -11.19 9.32
C ILE A 112 -22.09 -10.16 10.05
N CYS A 113 -21.06 -10.63 10.75
CA CYS A 113 -20.24 -9.83 11.65
C CYS A 113 -18.75 -9.90 11.33
N ILE A 114 -18.30 -10.98 10.68
CA ILE A 114 -16.94 -11.16 10.18
C ILE A 114 -17.02 -11.68 8.74
N LEU A 115 -16.25 -11.08 7.85
CA LEU A 115 -15.92 -11.61 6.53
C LEU A 115 -14.42 -11.88 6.48
N PHE A 116 -14.04 -13.03 5.94
CA PHE A 116 -12.65 -13.45 5.83
C PHE A 116 -12.41 -14.15 4.48
N ARG A 117 -11.28 -13.84 3.84
CA ARG A 117 -10.84 -14.42 2.57
C ARG A 117 -9.32 -14.53 2.57
N ALA A 118 -8.81 -15.60 1.98
CA ALA A 118 -7.43 -15.67 1.51
C ALA A 118 -7.39 -16.50 0.22
N LYS A 119 -6.45 -16.21 -0.69
CA LYS A 119 -6.16 -17.09 -1.83
C LYS A 119 -5.40 -18.33 -1.40
N LYS A 120 -4.62 -18.24 -0.31
CA LYS A 120 -3.91 -19.37 0.27
C LYS A 120 -3.83 -19.28 1.79
N LEU A 121 -4.00 -20.40 2.48
CA LEU A 121 -3.71 -20.57 3.91
C LEU A 121 -2.83 -21.81 4.09
N VAL A 122 -1.57 -21.59 4.47
CA VAL A 122 -0.59 -22.64 4.70
C VAL A 122 -0.06 -22.55 6.13
N ILE A 123 0.07 -23.70 6.78
CA ILE A 123 0.77 -23.85 8.06
C ILE A 123 1.92 -24.86 7.94
N LYS A 124 2.93 -24.74 8.79
CA LYS A 124 4.04 -25.69 8.93
C LYS A 124 4.50 -25.74 10.38
N TYR A 125 4.68 -26.95 10.90
CA TYR A 125 5.21 -27.20 12.23
C TYR A 125 6.63 -27.76 12.14
N LYS A 126 7.61 -27.12 12.80
CA LYS A 126 9.02 -27.51 12.81
C LYS A 126 9.53 -27.79 11.39
N ASN A 127 10.09 -28.98 11.15
CA ASN A 127 10.57 -29.43 9.84
C ASN A 127 9.59 -30.37 9.11
N HIS A 128 8.31 -30.40 9.50
CA HIS A 128 7.28 -31.13 8.76
C HIS A 128 7.00 -30.44 7.41
N THR A 129 6.22 -31.12 6.57
CA THR A 129 5.66 -30.59 5.33
C THR A 129 4.78 -29.37 5.57
N PHE A 130 4.60 -28.56 4.53
CA PHE A 130 3.62 -27.49 4.53
C PHE A 130 2.22 -28.10 4.34
N VAL A 131 1.32 -27.86 5.30
CA VAL A 131 -0.08 -28.28 5.25
C VAL A 131 -0.89 -27.15 4.62
N ASP A 132 -1.62 -27.45 3.55
CA ASP A 132 -2.49 -26.50 2.85
C ASP A 132 -3.94 -26.64 3.34
N LEU A 133 -4.46 -25.58 3.96
CA LEU A 133 -5.82 -25.55 4.50
C LEU A 133 -6.79 -24.82 3.57
N THR A 134 -6.34 -24.32 2.41
CA THR A 134 -7.12 -23.43 1.54
C THR A 134 -8.43 -24.07 1.10
N GLU A 135 -8.39 -25.27 0.52
CA GLU A 135 -9.60 -26.01 0.09
C GLU A 135 -10.51 -26.37 1.28
N LYS A 136 -9.93 -26.72 2.43
CA LYS A 136 -10.70 -27.01 3.65
C LYS A 136 -11.42 -25.78 4.21
N THR A 137 -10.95 -24.57 3.89
CA THR A 137 -11.46 -23.30 4.41
C THR A 137 -12.43 -22.61 3.46
N PHE A 138 -12.13 -22.61 2.16
CA PHE A 138 -12.80 -21.82 1.14
C PHE A 138 -13.27 -22.62 -0.08
N GLY A 139 -12.88 -23.90 -0.20
CA GLY A 139 -13.26 -24.75 -1.31
C GLY A 139 -14.78 -25.02 -1.36
N PRO A 140 -15.30 -25.58 -2.47
CA PRO A 140 -16.72 -25.89 -2.60
C PRO A 140 -17.21 -26.88 -1.54
N ASP A 141 -16.33 -27.80 -1.13
CA ASP A 141 -16.56 -28.81 -0.09
C ASP A 141 -15.88 -28.43 1.24
N ALA A 142 -15.80 -27.13 1.57
CA ALA A 142 -15.12 -26.64 2.78
C ALA A 142 -15.63 -27.32 4.06
N THR A 143 -14.72 -27.94 4.80
CA THR A 143 -15.02 -28.73 6.01
C THR A 143 -14.78 -27.97 7.32
N VAL A 144 -14.35 -26.71 7.25
CA VAL A 144 -14.03 -25.90 8.44
C VAL A 144 -15.31 -25.56 9.24
N ASP A 145 -15.30 -25.82 10.55
CA ASP A 145 -16.38 -25.39 11.44
C ASP A 145 -16.06 -24.01 12.03
N THR A 146 -17.01 -23.09 11.91
CA THR A 146 -16.91 -21.70 12.38
C THR A 146 -17.80 -21.38 13.58
N LYS A 147 -18.55 -22.35 14.13
CA LYS A 147 -19.54 -22.12 15.21
C LYS A 147 -18.97 -21.54 16.50
N ASP A 148 -17.69 -21.77 16.80
CA ASP A 148 -17.01 -21.17 17.96
C ASP A 148 -16.63 -19.69 17.76
N SER A 149 -16.95 -19.12 16.59
CA SER A 149 -16.71 -17.71 16.30
C SER A 149 -17.72 -16.83 17.03
N THR A 150 -17.25 -15.70 17.56
CA THR A 150 -18.07 -14.77 18.34
C THR A 150 -17.87 -13.33 17.87
N CYS A 151 -18.89 -12.50 18.01
CA CYS A 151 -18.74 -11.06 17.79
C CYS A 151 -19.53 -10.27 18.84
N SER A 152 -18.83 -9.37 19.50
CA SER A 152 -19.36 -8.35 20.39
C SER A 152 -19.11 -6.97 19.76
N LYS A 153 -19.39 -5.88 20.50
CA LYS A 153 -19.13 -4.52 20.00
C LYS A 153 -17.63 -4.21 19.88
N ASP A 154 -16.85 -4.74 20.81
CA ASP A 154 -15.46 -4.31 21.05
C ASP A 154 -14.44 -5.44 20.80
N LYS A 155 -14.91 -6.69 20.74
CA LYS A 155 -14.10 -7.89 20.41
C LYS A 155 -14.82 -8.84 19.47
N ALA A 156 -14.10 -9.39 18.51
CA ALA A 156 -14.56 -10.42 17.59
C ALA A 156 -13.52 -11.55 17.51
N ILE A 157 -13.97 -12.80 17.47
CA ILE A 157 -13.10 -13.97 17.34
C ILE A 157 -13.62 -14.79 16.17
N LEU A 158 -12.81 -14.94 15.13
CA LEU A 158 -13.02 -15.91 14.07
C LEU A 158 -12.31 -17.21 14.47
N SER A 159 -13.06 -18.28 14.70
CA SER A 159 -12.51 -19.60 15.05
C SER A 159 -12.71 -20.55 13.87
N LEU A 160 -11.62 -21.05 13.32
CA LEU A 160 -11.55 -21.99 12.20
C LEU A 160 -11.17 -23.37 12.74
N ARG A 161 -12.14 -24.24 12.99
CA ARG A 161 -11.93 -25.59 13.54
C ARG A 161 -11.83 -26.59 12.39
N TYR A 162 -10.68 -27.25 12.26
CA TYR A 162 -10.42 -28.24 11.21
C TYR A 162 -10.49 -29.69 11.70
N GLY A 163 -10.33 -29.92 13.01
CA GLY A 163 -10.24 -31.28 13.56
C GLY A 163 -8.88 -31.91 13.26
N ASP A 164 -8.84 -33.18 12.91
CA ASP A 164 -7.60 -33.88 12.59
C ASP A 164 -7.20 -33.61 11.12
N VAL A 165 -5.99 -33.09 10.90
CA VAL A 165 -5.44 -32.74 9.58
C VAL A 165 -4.00 -33.24 9.48
N GLU A 166 -3.76 -34.21 8.58
CA GLU A 166 -2.45 -34.88 8.45
C GLU A 166 -1.94 -35.39 9.81
N ASP A 167 -0.74 -34.97 10.24
CA ASP A 167 -0.14 -35.33 11.53
C ASP A 167 -0.74 -34.54 12.73
N LEU A 168 -1.53 -33.49 12.47
CA LEU A 168 -2.00 -32.54 13.48
C LEU A 168 -3.40 -32.93 13.97
N LYS A 169 -3.53 -33.23 15.26
CA LYS A 169 -4.84 -33.56 15.85
C LYS A 169 -5.55 -32.33 16.41
N GLY A 170 -6.88 -32.29 16.32
CA GLY A 170 -7.71 -31.25 16.94
C GLY A 170 -7.31 -29.80 16.58
N LEU A 171 -6.86 -29.55 15.34
CA LEU A 171 -6.40 -28.26 14.87
C LEU A 171 -7.52 -27.21 14.85
N VAL A 172 -7.27 -26.07 15.49
CA VAL A 172 -8.13 -24.88 15.46
C VAL A 172 -7.27 -23.62 15.30
N ILE A 173 -7.61 -22.76 14.36
CA ILE A 173 -6.96 -21.45 14.16
C ILE A 173 -7.94 -20.36 14.59
N ARG A 174 -7.55 -19.49 15.52
CA ARG A 174 -8.38 -18.39 16.01
C ARG A 174 -7.73 -17.05 15.70
N LEU A 175 -8.47 -16.19 15.01
CA LEU A 175 -8.10 -14.80 14.75
C LEU A 175 -8.91 -13.93 15.72
N GLN A 176 -8.24 -13.34 16.71
CA GLN A 176 -8.88 -12.43 17.68
C GLN A 176 -8.66 -10.98 17.25
N MET A 177 -9.76 -10.25 17.13
CA MET A 177 -9.79 -8.85 16.74
C MET A 177 -10.43 -8.00 17.84
N SER A 178 -9.95 -6.77 17.99
CA SER A 178 -10.60 -5.73 18.81
C SER A 178 -11.09 -4.57 17.94
N ASN A 179 -11.96 -3.75 18.51
CA ASN A 179 -12.51 -2.55 17.91
C ASN A 179 -12.39 -1.39 18.90
N THR A 180 -11.66 -0.34 18.51
CA THR A 180 -11.24 0.76 19.37
C THR A 180 -11.60 2.11 18.74
N LEU A 181 -12.18 3.02 19.53
CA LEU A 181 -12.47 4.38 19.11
C LEU A 181 -11.20 5.23 19.28
N TYR A 182 -10.64 5.71 18.18
CA TYR A 182 -9.54 6.68 18.21
C TYR A 182 -10.14 8.09 18.18
N GLU A 183 -10.16 8.77 19.34
CA GLU A 183 -10.75 10.10 19.48
C GLU A 183 -10.14 11.13 18.54
N SER A 184 -8.81 11.09 18.32
CA SER A 184 -8.09 11.95 17.39
C SER A 184 -8.52 11.79 15.92
N ALA A 185 -9.01 10.60 15.54
CA ALA A 185 -9.53 10.31 14.21
C ALA A 185 -11.06 10.39 14.13
N GLY A 186 -11.75 10.54 15.26
CA GLY A 186 -13.22 10.55 15.36
C GLY A 186 -13.91 9.28 14.86
N GLN A 187 -13.18 8.15 14.74
CA GLN A 187 -13.70 6.92 14.15
C GLN A 187 -13.18 5.66 14.85
N ASN A 188 -13.96 4.59 14.70
CA ASN A 188 -13.61 3.24 15.15
C ASN A 188 -12.61 2.60 14.18
N TRP A 189 -11.59 1.96 14.73
CA TRP A 189 -10.63 1.11 14.03
C TRP A 189 -10.69 -0.31 14.58
N PHE A 190 -10.51 -1.30 13.71
CA PHE A 190 -10.31 -2.68 14.15
C PHE A 190 -8.86 -3.09 13.94
N SER A 191 -8.34 -3.87 14.89
CA SER A 191 -7.05 -4.56 14.80
C SER A 191 -7.25 -6.06 14.92
N LEU A 192 -6.42 -6.84 14.25
CA LEU A 192 -6.20 -8.25 14.57
C LEU A 192 -5.14 -8.28 15.67
N ASP A 193 -5.56 -8.52 16.91
CA ASP A 193 -4.66 -8.46 18.07
C ASP A 193 -3.72 -9.68 18.08
N THR A 194 -4.30 -10.88 17.93
CA THR A 194 -3.59 -12.15 18.02
C THR A 194 -4.13 -13.20 17.07
N VAL A 195 -3.23 -14.08 16.63
CA VAL A 195 -3.56 -15.34 15.95
C VAL A 195 -3.13 -16.49 16.84
N HIS A 196 -4.09 -17.26 17.33
CA HIS A 196 -3.85 -18.46 18.14
C HIS A 196 -4.00 -19.71 17.28
N LEU A 197 -3.06 -20.63 17.42
CA LEU A 197 -3.08 -21.95 16.81
C LEU A 197 -3.17 -23.00 17.92
N HIS A 198 -4.31 -23.69 18.03
CA HIS A 198 -4.51 -24.75 19.00
C HIS A 198 -4.44 -26.11 18.30
N TYR A 199 -3.70 -27.07 18.88
CA TYR A 199 -3.39 -28.36 18.27
C TYR A 199 -3.10 -29.42 19.33
N ASN A 200 -3.18 -30.69 18.93
CA ASN A 200 -3.06 -31.85 19.80
C ASN A 200 -3.93 -31.77 21.07
N TRP A 201 -5.11 -31.15 20.96
CA TRP A 201 -6.14 -30.96 22.01
C TRP A 201 -5.75 -30.11 23.23
N THR A 202 -4.46 -29.88 23.48
CA THR A 202 -3.97 -29.16 24.67
C THR A 202 -2.90 -28.12 24.38
N LEU A 203 -2.20 -28.22 23.24
CA LEU A 203 -1.11 -27.30 22.91
C LEU A 203 -1.67 -26.07 22.20
N ASP A 204 -1.15 -24.91 22.54
CA ASP A 204 -1.39 -23.66 21.85
C ASP A 204 -0.07 -23.06 21.36
N ALA A 205 -0.17 -22.18 20.36
CA ALA A 205 0.92 -21.37 19.84
C ALA A 205 0.31 -20.02 19.42
N THR A 206 0.83 -18.92 19.96
CA THR A 206 0.23 -17.59 19.75
C THR A 206 1.20 -16.63 19.06
N PHE A 207 0.65 -15.89 18.09
CA PHE A 207 1.31 -14.80 17.39
C PHE A 207 0.60 -13.47 17.72
N ASN A 208 1.38 -12.43 17.99
CA ASN A 208 0.95 -11.04 17.91
C ASN A 208 0.77 -10.65 16.44
N ALA A 209 -0.30 -9.91 16.14
CA ALA A 209 -0.68 -9.50 14.79
C ALA A 209 -1.00 -8.00 14.66
N THR A 210 -0.61 -7.18 15.64
CA THR A 210 -1.01 -5.76 15.78
C THR A 210 -0.78 -4.85 14.57
N GLU A 211 0.09 -5.22 13.62
CA GLU A 211 0.29 -4.48 12.37
C GLU A 211 -0.84 -4.67 11.34
N VAL A 212 -1.77 -5.60 11.61
CA VAL A 212 -2.98 -5.83 10.81
C VAL A 212 -4.15 -5.03 11.40
N TYR A 213 -4.35 -3.81 10.91
CA TYR A 213 -5.41 -2.90 11.37
C TYR A 213 -6.00 -2.06 10.23
N ALA A 214 -7.28 -1.69 10.34
CA ALA A 214 -7.96 -0.79 9.41
C ALA A 214 -9.15 -0.07 10.08
N PRO A 215 -9.68 1.03 9.52
CA PRO A 215 -10.92 1.62 10.03
C PRO A 215 -12.07 0.61 9.97
N ALA A 216 -12.94 0.58 10.98
CA ALA A 216 -14.03 -0.41 11.06
C ALA A 216 -15.04 -0.33 9.89
N THR A 217 -15.04 0.76 9.12
CA THR A 217 -15.84 0.96 7.90
C THR A 217 -15.19 0.38 6.63
N TYR A 218 -13.97 -0.15 6.71
CA TYR A 218 -13.17 -0.71 5.62
C TYR A 218 -12.84 -2.19 5.91
N SER A 219 -12.42 -2.94 4.89
CA SER A 219 -11.75 -4.23 5.08
C SER A 219 -10.23 -4.03 5.05
N TYR A 220 -9.46 -4.75 5.88
CA TYR A 220 -8.02 -4.83 5.70
C TYR A 220 -7.68 -5.79 4.55
N HIS A 221 -6.71 -5.44 3.71
CA HIS A 221 -6.18 -6.30 2.66
C HIS A 221 -4.65 -6.32 2.67
N CYS A 222 -4.05 -7.50 2.44
CA CYS A 222 -2.60 -7.61 2.28
C CYS A 222 -2.20 -8.81 1.43
N GLN A 223 -1.17 -8.63 0.60
CA GLN A 223 -0.65 -9.67 -0.28
C GLN A 223 -0.11 -10.88 0.50
N HIS A 224 0.49 -10.66 1.67
CA HIS A 224 0.95 -11.69 2.59
C HIS A 224 0.73 -11.27 4.05
N VAL A 225 0.17 -12.16 4.87
CA VAL A 225 0.20 -12.05 6.34
C VAL A 225 0.85 -13.32 6.85
N SER A 226 2.05 -13.22 7.44
CA SER A 226 2.93 -14.37 7.65
C SER A 226 3.86 -14.20 8.84
N SER A 227 4.27 -15.32 9.45
CA SER A 227 5.37 -15.37 10.41
C SER A 227 6.74 -15.67 9.78
N LEU A 228 6.85 -15.68 8.45
CA LEU A 228 8.11 -15.86 7.73
C LEU A 228 8.76 -14.51 7.41
N GLN A 229 10.05 -14.37 7.74
CA GLN A 229 10.85 -13.15 7.53
C GLN A 229 10.96 -12.70 6.06
N LYS A 230 10.65 -13.60 5.10
CA LYS A 230 10.55 -13.27 3.67
C LYS A 230 9.37 -12.33 3.33
N TYR A 231 8.35 -12.28 4.20
CA TYR A 231 7.08 -11.60 3.96
C TYR A 231 6.75 -10.61 5.09
N ASP A 232 7.74 -9.80 5.47
CA ASP A 232 7.68 -8.69 6.44
C ASP A 232 7.23 -9.02 7.87
N THR A 233 6.96 -10.29 8.19
CA THR A 233 6.73 -10.80 9.58
C THR A 233 5.58 -10.16 10.36
N LEU A 234 4.47 -9.84 9.68
CA LEU A 234 3.24 -9.33 10.31
C LEU A 234 2.66 -10.22 11.44
N LEU A 235 3.09 -11.48 11.56
CA LEU A 235 2.73 -12.40 12.65
C LEU A 235 3.97 -12.77 13.47
N VAL A 236 4.14 -12.14 14.63
CA VAL A 236 5.33 -12.30 15.50
C VAL A 236 5.00 -13.22 16.69
N PRO A 237 5.78 -14.28 16.99
CA PRO A 237 5.62 -15.08 18.20
C PRO A 237 5.60 -14.21 19.47
N ILE A 238 4.65 -14.43 20.40
CA ILE A 238 4.56 -13.62 21.63
C ILE A 238 5.79 -13.78 22.53
N SER A 239 6.32 -14.99 22.68
CA SER A 239 7.57 -15.25 23.39
C SER A 239 8.55 -16.07 22.55
N ASN A 240 9.83 -15.76 22.67
CA ASN A 240 10.93 -16.49 22.00
C ASN A 240 11.17 -17.88 22.60
N SER A 241 10.50 -18.22 23.71
CA SER A 241 10.48 -19.56 24.32
C SER A 241 9.24 -20.38 23.99
N ASP A 242 8.25 -19.78 23.32
CA ASP A 242 6.96 -20.44 23.07
C ASP A 242 7.05 -21.49 21.96
N THR A 243 6.07 -22.39 21.99
CA THR A 243 5.71 -23.29 20.88
C THR A 243 5.59 -22.57 19.54
N SER A 244 5.16 -21.30 19.50
CA SER A 244 4.94 -20.51 18.28
C SER A 244 6.20 -20.23 17.46
N VAL A 245 7.40 -20.21 18.06
CA VAL A 245 8.67 -20.13 17.31
C VAL A 245 8.85 -21.31 16.35
N HIS A 246 8.23 -22.45 16.67
CA HIS A 246 8.25 -23.66 15.85
C HIS A 246 7.16 -23.70 14.78
N TRP A 247 6.34 -22.65 14.67
CA TRP A 247 5.20 -22.60 13.78
C TRP A 247 5.38 -21.51 12.72
N HIS A 248 5.20 -21.89 11.46
CA HIS A 248 5.06 -20.95 10.36
C HIS A 248 3.62 -20.99 9.87
N ILE A 249 2.98 -19.83 9.86
CA ILE A 249 1.64 -19.62 9.31
C ILE A 249 1.76 -18.54 8.22
N THR A 250 1.07 -18.74 7.09
CA THR A 250 1.09 -17.81 5.97
C THR A 250 -0.26 -17.78 5.28
N PHE A 251 -0.87 -16.60 5.31
CA PHE A 251 -1.98 -16.22 4.45
C PHE A 251 -1.43 -15.50 3.22
N THR A 252 -1.96 -15.81 2.05
CA THR A 252 -1.68 -15.10 0.78
C THR A 252 -2.96 -14.49 0.25
N ASP A 253 -2.90 -13.24 -0.23
CA ASP A 253 -4.07 -12.48 -0.71
C ASP A 253 -5.14 -12.37 0.39
N PHE A 254 -4.70 -11.97 1.58
CA PHE A 254 -5.49 -11.93 2.82
C PHE A 254 -6.43 -10.72 2.80
N GLN A 255 -7.71 -10.93 3.05
CA GLN A 255 -8.69 -9.87 3.26
C GLN A 255 -9.61 -10.22 4.44
N ILE A 256 -9.78 -9.28 5.37
CA ILE A 256 -10.62 -9.47 6.55
C ILE A 256 -11.39 -8.18 6.90
N GLN A 257 -12.60 -8.34 7.42
CA GLN A 257 -13.41 -7.25 7.96
C GLN A 257 -14.25 -7.78 9.12
N ALA A 258 -14.36 -7.00 10.19
CA ALA A 258 -15.16 -7.33 11.36
C ALA A 258 -16.02 -6.14 11.81
N PHE A 259 -16.95 -6.39 12.74
CA PHE A 259 -17.80 -5.43 13.46
C PHE A 259 -18.86 -4.71 12.62
N ASN A 260 -18.49 -4.09 11.50
CA ASN A 260 -19.38 -3.29 10.64
C ASN A 260 -19.33 -3.81 9.19
N VAL A 261 -19.74 -5.08 9.03
CA VAL A 261 -20.02 -5.69 7.72
C VAL A 261 -21.42 -5.24 7.27
N GLN A 262 -21.56 -4.83 6.01
CA GLN A 262 -22.83 -4.41 5.42
C GLN A 262 -23.13 -5.24 4.17
N SER A 263 -24.41 -5.57 3.96
CA SER A 263 -24.90 -6.36 2.81
C SER A 263 -24.27 -7.75 2.59
N GLY A 264 -23.42 -8.24 3.51
CA GLY A 264 -22.69 -9.51 3.35
C GLY A 264 -21.48 -9.43 2.41
N GLU A 265 -21.08 -8.23 1.99
CA GLU A 265 -19.93 -8.01 1.11
C GLU A 265 -18.82 -7.25 1.85
N PHE A 266 -17.57 -7.37 1.35
CA PHE A 266 -16.48 -6.54 1.84
C PHE A 266 -16.69 -5.08 1.47
N ALA A 267 -16.39 -4.19 2.42
CA ALA A 267 -16.22 -2.77 2.17
C ALA A 267 -14.98 -2.49 1.31
N SER A 268 -14.67 -1.21 1.10
CA SER A 268 -13.41 -0.84 0.41
C SER A 268 -12.20 -1.35 1.18
N ALA A 269 -11.18 -1.81 0.45
CA ALA A 269 -9.94 -2.29 1.03
C ALA A 269 -9.07 -1.13 1.53
N SER A 270 -8.45 -1.34 2.70
CA SER A 270 -7.28 -0.62 3.19
C SER A 270 -6.10 -1.57 3.04
N ASP A 271 -5.19 -1.26 2.14
CA ASP A 271 -4.04 -2.11 1.82
C ASP A 271 -2.91 -1.93 2.85
N CYS A 272 -2.20 -3.01 3.17
CA CYS A 272 -1.08 -3.01 4.12
C CYS A 272 0.16 -2.22 3.67
N THR A 273 0.27 -1.90 2.37
CA THR A 273 1.39 -1.14 1.82
C THR A 273 0.99 0.30 1.52
N THR A 274 1.77 1.25 2.02
CA THR A 274 1.64 2.66 1.63
C THR A 274 2.24 2.89 0.24
N PHE A 275 1.68 3.83 -0.53
CA PHE A 275 2.18 4.17 -1.88
C PHE A 275 3.66 4.56 -1.93
N PHE A 276 4.16 5.13 -0.83
CA PHE A 276 5.59 5.43 -0.63
C PHE A 276 6.00 4.97 0.76
N THR A 277 7.09 4.20 0.83
CA THR A 277 7.74 3.93 2.11
C THR A 277 8.39 5.21 2.66
N PRO A 278 8.59 5.34 3.99
CA PRO A 278 9.26 6.50 4.57
C PRO A 278 10.63 6.77 3.93
N ALA A 279 11.40 5.72 3.63
CA ALA A 279 12.69 5.84 2.96
C ALA A 279 12.59 6.43 1.54
N ILE A 280 11.62 5.96 0.72
CA ILE A 280 11.40 6.51 -0.62
C ILE A 280 10.92 7.96 -0.53
N LEU A 281 10.03 8.29 0.41
CA LEU A 281 9.54 9.65 0.61
C LEU A 281 10.69 10.61 0.97
N MET A 282 11.54 10.24 1.92
CA MET A 282 12.72 11.05 2.29
C MET A 282 13.71 11.20 1.12
N GLY A 283 13.91 10.14 0.31
CA GLY A 283 14.72 10.20 -0.91
C GLY A 283 14.14 11.14 -1.97
N LEU A 284 12.83 11.12 -2.20
CA LEU A 284 12.15 12.02 -3.15
C LEU A 284 12.19 13.48 -2.68
N ILE A 285 11.98 13.74 -1.39
CA ILE A 285 12.04 15.09 -0.81
C ILE A 285 13.45 15.67 -0.91
N THR A 286 14.48 14.90 -0.51
CA THR A 286 15.88 15.34 -0.61
C THR A 286 16.33 15.54 -2.05
N SER A 287 15.95 14.65 -2.97
CA SER A 287 16.20 14.81 -4.41
C SER A 287 15.56 16.08 -4.98
N LEU A 288 14.31 16.36 -4.62
CA LEU A 288 13.60 17.58 -5.04
C LEU A 288 14.30 18.85 -4.52
N ILE A 289 14.74 18.86 -3.26
CA ILE A 289 15.48 19.99 -2.66
C ILE A 289 16.79 20.24 -3.42
N LEU A 290 17.57 19.19 -3.69
CA LEU A 290 18.83 19.31 -4.43
C LEU A 290 18.62 19.79 -5.87
N LEU A 291 17.55 19.33 -6.54
CA LEU A 291 17.17 19.77 -7.88
C LEU A 291 16.82 21.26 -7.90
N LEU A 292 16.05 21.74 -6.91
CA LEU A 292 15.72 23.16 -6.76
C LEU A 292 16.97 24.03 -6.52
N VAL A 293 17.91 23.57 -5.68
CA VAL A 293 19.20 24.26 -5.45
C VAL A 293 20.05 24.32 -6.72
N LEU A 294 20.14 23.21 -7.47
CA LEU A 294 20.85 23.14 -8.75
C LEU A 294 20.22 24.06 -9.79
N ALA A 295 18.88 24.06 -9.92
CA ALA A 295 18.15 24.93 -10.82
C ALA A 295 18.38 26.42 -10.49
N TYR A 296 18.40 26.78 -9.21
CA TYR A 296 18.73 28.14 -8.76
C TYR A 296 20.18 28.54 -9.11
N ALA A 297 21.15 27.64 -8.88
CA ALA A 297 22.54 27.89 -9.23
C ALA A 297 22.72 28.09 -10.75
N LEU A 298 22.13 27.21 -11.57
CA LEU A 298 22.14 27.33 -13.02
C LEU A 298 21.46 28.60 -13.51
N HIS A 299 20.31 28.98 -12.92
CA HIS A 299 19.63 30.24 -13.22
C HIS A 299 20.55 31.45 -12.97
N MET A 300 21.29 31.46 -11.86
CA MET A 300 22.25 32.54 -11.57
C MET A 300 23.43 32.57 -12.56
N VAL A 301 23.97 31.41 -12.95
CA VAL A 301 25.04 31.32 -13.97
C VAL A 301 24.55 31.82 -15.33
N VAL A 302 23.33 31.46 -15.75
CA VAL A 302 22.72 31.94 -17.00
C VAL A 302 22.50 33.45 -16.97
N HIS A 303 22.02 33.99 -15.85
CA HIS A 303 21.81 35.43 -15.67
C HIS A 303 23.13 36.22 -15.72
N LEU A 304 24.19 35.74 -15.08
CA LEU A 304 25.53 36.35 -15.21
C LEU A 304 26.02 36.33 -16.67
N LYS A 305 25.86 35.20 -17.37
CA LYS A 305 26.22 35.07 -18.80
C LYS A 305 25.33 35.88 -19.75
N SER A 306 24.17 36.38 -19.30
CA SER A 306 23.36 37.34 -20.07
C SER A 306 23.84 38.77 -19.87
N ILE A 307 24.29 39.14 -18.66
CA ILE A 307 24.89 40.45 -18.37
C ILE A 307 26.20 40.63 -19.13
N ASP A 308 27.09 39.63 -19.09
CA ASP A 308 28.43 39.71 -19.70
C ASP A 308 28.34 39.95 -21.23
N ARG A 309 27.48 39.19 -21.93
CA ARG A 309 27.18 39.42 -23.35
C ARG A 309 26.51 40.77 -23.63
N TYR A 310 25.78 41.35 -22.68
CA TYR A 310 25.18 42.68 -22.85
C TYR A 310 26.23 43.79 -22.74
N GLU A 311 27.24 43.63 -21.88
CA GLU A 311 28.39 44.56 -21.80
C GLU A 311 29.32 44.44 -23.03
N GLU A 312 29.55 43.24 -23.60
CA GLU A 312 30.30 43.09 -24.86
C GLU A 312 29.68 43.88 -26.03
N HIS A 313 28.35 44.08 -26.02
CA HIS A 313 27.65 44.88 -27.04
C HIS A 313 27.65 46.40 -26.75
N LYS A 314 28.24 46.85 -25.64
CA LYS A 314 28.47 48.27 -25.33
C LYS A 314 29.89 48.68 -25.71
N THR A 315 30.20 48.67 -27.01
CA THR A 315 31.43 49.25 -27.53
C THR A 315 31.44 50.77 -27.38
N VAL A 316 32.03 51.22 -26.26
CA VAL A 316 32.88 52.42 -26.15
C VAL A 316 32.35 53.70 -26.84
N TYR A 317 31.57 54.50 -26.11
CA TYR A 317 31.50 55.95 -26.33
C TYR A 317 32.42 56.66 -25.32
N PHE A 318 33.63 57.04 -25.74
CA PHE A 318 34.44 58.01 -24.99
C PHE A 318 33.93 59.43 -25.30
N PRO A 319 33.46 60.21 -24.30
CA PRO A 319 33.10 61.61 -24.53
C PRO A 319 34.36 62.44 -24.74
N ARG A 320 34.45 63.10 -25.90
CA ARG A 320 35.52 64.05 -26.21
C ARG A 320 35.34 65.31 -25.35
N SER A 321 36.35 65.66 -24.54
CA SER A 321 36.34 66.90 -23.75
C SER A 321 36.28 68.15 -24.67
N PRO A 322 35.42 69.15 -24.38
CA PRO A 322 35.34 70.38 -25.16
C PRO A 322 36.25 71.47 -24.56
N GLU A 323 37.51 71.54 -25.00
CA GLU A 323 38.42 72.61 -24.58
C GLU A 323 38.18 73.89 -25.40
N THR A 324 37.26 74.72 -24.89
CA THR A 324 37.15 76.18 -25.07
C THR A 324 37.40 76.78 -26.46
N ALA A 325 36.31 77.00 -27.20
CA ALA A 325 36.27 78.10 -28.17
C ALA A 325 36.01 79.43 -27.42
N ARG A 326 36.98 80.37 -27.46
CA ARG A 326 36.77 81.76 -27.04
C ARG A 326 37.25 82.73 -28.14
N THR A 327 36.36 82.94 -29.09
CA THR A 327 36.25 84.13 -29.94
C THR A 327 36.20 85.41 -29.08
N ASP A 328 36.65 86.59 -29.52
CA ASP A 328 37.24 87.09 -30.79
C ASP A 328 37.88 88.48 -30.53
N LYS A 329 38.69 89.00 -31.47
CA LYS A 329 39.09 90.43 -31.64
C LYS A 329 39.93 91.12 -30.53
N ASP A 330 40.77 92.13 -30.80
CA ASP A 330 40.88 93.08 -31.94
C ASP A 330 42.32 93.66 -32.11
N SER A 331 42.64 94.18 -33.32
CA SER A 331 43.73 95.14 -33.66
C SER A 331 45.20 94.67 -33.52
N LEU A 332 46.19 95.12 -34.34
CA LEU A 332 46.23 96.11 -35.44
C LEU A 332 47.22 95.61 -36.53
#